data_AF-A0A7S1RYF9-F1
#
_entry.id   AF-A0A7S1RYF9-F1
#
_cell.length_a   1.000
_cell.length_b   1.000
_cell.length_c   1.000
_cell.angle_alpha   90.00
_cell.angle_beta   90.00
_cell.angle_gamma   90.00
#
_symmetry.space_group_name_H-M   'P 1'
#
loop_
_entity.id
_entity.type
_entity.pdbx_description
1 polymer ?
#
loop_
_entity_poly.entity_id
_entity_poly.type
_entity_poly.pdbx_seq_one_letter_code
_entity_poly.pdbx_strand_id
1 'polypeptide(L)'
;MAAAAAAQPWPINSITWKEDGSISVDWGNSELTDEALEQFANSRLDAMFQCLPNASSSSAIECCVDISENQLKRPQPIALLLGRLREAPLHITSLRLHKNQFSDVVAAALAEHIAQAAAANRPLMQLHLSGNSFTSAGIQTLIEVAHKCGAYPRPKDAPRLASLGAADSWRSALWLRVEHQRPAVLDAEELLRRCEAQGCPVTIVPKFERVPPHAVVQMHFGFLQPYPTDAKGEGKGKGTGKGK
;
A
#
# COMPACT_ATOMS: atom_id res chain seq x y z
N MET A 1 35.49 9.60 -13.87
CA MET A 1 35.63 8.36 -13.07
C MET A 1 34.31 8.14 -12.35
N ALA A 2 33.49 7.21 -12.86
CA ALA A 2 32.24 6.82 -12.21
C ALA A 2 32.60 5.99 -10.97
N ALA A 3 32.22 6.48 -9.79
CA ALA A 3 32.28 5.67 -8.59
C ALA A 3 31.34 4.48 -8.78
N ALA A 4 31.89 3.27 -8.73
CA ALA A 4 31.11 2.06 -8.63
C ALA A 4 30.21 2.20 -7.39
N ALA A 5 28.90 2.32 -7.62
CA ALA A 5 27.92 2.24 -6.56
C ALA A 5 28.10 0.86 -5.91
N ALA A 6 28.68 0.84 -4.72
CA ALA A 6 28.78 -0.36 -3.91
C ALA A 6 27.37 -0.95 -3.84
N ALA A 7 27.24 -2.20 -4.29
CA ALA A 7 25.98 -2.92 -4.26
C ALA A 7 25.48 -2.89 -2.82
N GLN A 8 24.46 -2.06 -2.55
CA GLN A 8 23.71 -2.11 -1.30
C GLN A 8 23.32 -3.58 -1.10
N PRO A 9 23.68 -4.20 0.04
CA PRO A 9 23.26 -5.56 0.34
C PRO A 9 21.76 -5.51 0.59
N TRP A 10 20.99 -5.68 -0.50
CA TRP A 10 19.56 -5.93 -0.44
C TRP A 10 19.31 -7.03 0.58
N PRO A 11 18.29 -6.91 1.45
CA PRO A 11 18.06 -7.93 2.45
C PRO A 11 17.76 -9.24 1.73
N ILE A 12 18.71 -10.19 1.76
CA ILE A 12 18.60 -11.49 1.09
C ILE A 12 17.37 -12.26 1.62
N ASN A 13 16.90 -11.90 2.82
CA ASN A 13 15.72 -12.45 3.49
C ASN A 13 14.48 -11.56 3.41
N SER A 14 14.41 -10.63 2.44
CA SER A 14 13.27 -9.71 2.29
C SER A 14 12.02 -10.36 1.70
N ILE A 15 12.13 -11.58 1.18
CA ILE A 15 11.00 -12.31 0.62
C ILE A 15 10.74 -13.51 1.52
N THR A 16 9.56 -13.55 2.14
CA THR A 16 9.18 -14.59 3.09
C THR A 16 7.95 -15.33 2.61
N TRP A 17 8.03 -16.65 2.63
CA TRP A 17 6.88 -17.55 2.46
C TRP A 17 6.15 -17.71 3.78
N LYS A 18 4.84 -17.50 3.76
CA LYS A 18 4.00 -17.71 4.93
C LYS A 18 3.39 -19.11 4.89
N GLU A 19 3.00 -19.60 6.06
CA GLU A 19 2.34 -20.90 6.22
C GLU A 19 1.01 -20.99 5.45
N ASP A 20 0.37 -19.85 5.19
CA ASP A 20 -0.86 -19.73 4.41
C ASP A 20 -0.65 -19.77 2.88
N GLY A 21 0.59 -19.94 2.43
CA GLY A 21 0.98 -19.97 1.01
C GLY A 21 1.16 -18.61 0.37
N SER A 22 0.93 -17.52 1.10
CA SER A 22 1.18 -16.16 0.63
C SER A 22 2.66 -15.80 0.71
N ILE A 23 3.05 -14.78 -0.07
CA ILE A 23 4.38 -14.19 -0.04
C ILE A 23 4.31 -12.83 0.65
N SER A 24 5.35 -12.50 1.43
CA SER A 24 5.61 -11.15 1.91
C SER A 24 6.91 -10.66 1.32
N VAL A 25 6.89 -9.46 0.75
CA VAL A 25 8.05 -8.70 0.34
C VAL A 25 8.21 -7.57 1.36
N ASP A 26 9.27 -7.60 2.15
CA ASP A 26 9.56 -6.64 3.21
C ASP A 26 10.86 -5.89 2.91
N TRP A 27 10.70 -4.67 2.37
CA TRP A 27 11.74 -3.67 2.22
C TRP A 27 11.36 -2.37 2.97
N GLY A 28 10.58 -2.50 4.04
CA GLY A 28 10.32 -1.39 4.93
C GLY A 28 11.61 -0.91 5.60
N ASN A 29 11.76 0.41 5.80
CA ASN A 29 12.89 1.01 6.52
C ASN A 29 14.27 0.49 6.06
N SER A 30 14.43 0.32 4.75
CA SER A 30 15.62 -0.27 4.12
C SER A 30 16.48 0.77 3.41
N GLU A 31 16.27 2.05 3.72
CA GLU A 31 16.95 3.21 3.10
C GLU A 31 16.84 3.26 1.57
N LEU A 32 15.75 2.71 1.00
CA LEU A 32 15.57 2.63 -0.45
C LEU A 32 15.44 4.02 -1.08
N THR A 33 16.21 4.23 -2.16
CA THR A 33 16.03 5.35 -3.08
C THR A 33 15.28 4.91 -4.33
N ASP A 34 14.77 5.88 -5.09
CA ASP A 34 14.12 5.64 -6.38
C ASP A 34 15.02 4.85 -7.34
N GLU A 35 16.31 5.20 -7.42
CA GLU A 35 17.30 4.55 -8.29
C GLU A 35 17.56 3.11 -7.86
N ALA A 36 17.65 2.88 -6.55
CA ALA A 36 17.83 1.54 -6.00
C ALA A 36 16.62 0.66 -6.34
N LEU A 37 15.40 1.18 -6.14
CA LEU A 37 14.16 0.46 -6.45
C LEU A 37 14.04 0.14 -7.94
N GLU A 38 14.38 1.09 -8.80
CA GLU A 38 14.40 0.92 -10.26
C GLU A 38 15.42 -0.14 -10.69
N GLN A 39 16.64 -0.10 -10.13
CA GLN A 39 17.65 -1.13 -10.37
C GLN A 39 17.17 -2.50 -9.91
N PHE A 40 16.55 -2.57 -8.73
CA PHE A 40 16.01 -3.81 -8.19
C PHE A 40 14.93 -4.40 -9.13
N ALA A 41 13.96 -3.58 -9.54
CA ALA A 41 12.87 -4.01 -10.40
C ALA A 41 13.37 -4.52 -11.76
N ASN A 42 14.44 -3.94 -12.29
CA ASN A 42 15.04 -4.35 -13.56
C ASN A 42 15.95 -5.58 -13.47
N SER A 43 16.67 -5.77 -12.37
CA SER A 43 17.78 -6.74 -12.33
C SER A 43 17.59 -7.90 -11.35
N ARG A 44 16.65 -7.79 -10.40
CA ARG A 44 16.50 -8.76 -9.31
C ARG A 44 15.12 -9.38 -9.20
N LEU A 45 14.08 -8.72 -9.71
CA LEU A 45 12.73 -9.30 -9.73
C LEU A 45 12.67 -10.64 -10.49
N ASP A 46 13.42 -10.80 -11.58
CA ASP A 46 13.45 -12.07 -12.32
C ASP A 46 14.00 -13.23 -11.47
N ALA A 47 15.03 -12.98 -10.66
CA ALA A 47 15.55 -13.97 -9.73
C ALA A 47 14.51 -14.32 -8.65
N MET A 48 13.74 -13.34 -8.17
CA MET A 48 12.60 -13.60 -7.30
C MET A 48 11.53 -14.45 -8.00
N PHE A 49 11.20 -14.14 -9.25
CA PHE A 49 10.18 -14.88 -10.00
C PHE A 49 10.56 -16.34 -10.26
N GLN A 50 11.85 -16.64 -10.39
CA GLN A 50 12.36 -18.01 -10.49
C GLN A 50 12.17 -18.84 -9.21
N CYS A 51 12.07 -18.17 -8.06
CA CYS A 51 11.79 -18.82 -6.77
C CYS A 51 10.30 -18.97 -6.49
N LEU A 52 9.42 -18.44 -7.36
CA LEU A 52 7.98 -18.68 -7.24
C LEU A 52 7.69 -20.13 -7.65
N PRO A 53 6.81 -20.84 -6.91
CA PRO A 53 6.36 -22.15 -7.31
C PRO A 53 5.76 -22.03 -8.70
N ASN A 54 6.01 -23.05 -9.53
CA ASN A 54 5.29 -23.21 -10.79
C ASN A 54 3.81 -23.13 -10.45
N ALA A 55 3.14 -22.05 -10.91
CA ALA A 55 1.72 -21.82 -10.72
C ALA A 55 0.95 -22.92 -11.45
N SER A 56 0.91 -24.10 -10.84
CA SER A 56 0.28 -25.31 -11.34
C SER A 56 -1.23 -25.26 -11.05
N SER A 57 -1.63 -24.36 -10.16
CA SER A 57 -2.99 -23.93 -9.88
C SER A 57 -3.30 -22.65 -10.66
N SER A 58 -4.48 -22.57 -11.26
CA SER A 58 -4.97 -21.41 -12.03
C SER A 58 -5.13 -20.09 -11.25
N SER A 59 -4.78 -20.07 -9.95
CA SER A 59 -4.88 -18.92 -9.06
C SER A 59 -3.52 -18.26 -8.84
N ALA A 60 -3.47 -16.93 -8.93
CA ALA A 60 -2.28 -16.16 -8.62
C ALA A 60 -1.90 -16.31 -7.13
N ILE A 61 -0.60 -16.23 -6.85
CA ILE A 61 -0.03 -16.29 -5.51
C ILE A 61 -0.25 -14.93 -4.83
N GLU A 62 -0.89 -14.95 -3.66
CA GLU A 62 -1.15 -13.73 -2.90
C GLU A 62 0.15 -13.13 -2.35
N CYS A 63 0.29 -11.81 -2.47
CA CYS A 63 1.50 -11.09 -2.16
C CYS A 63 1.21 -9.82 -1.35
N CYS A 64 1.91 -9.66 -0.23
CA CYS A 64 1.97 -8.40 0.52
C CYS A 64 3.30 -7.72 0.23
N VAL A 65 3.27 -6.43 -0.11
CA VAL A 65 4.47 -5.64 -0.40
C VAL A 65 4.58 -4.49 0.60
N ASP A 66 5.69 -4.44 1.33
CA ASP A 66 6.04 -3.37 2.24
C ASP A 66 7.32 -2.67 1.76
N ILE A 67 7.19 -1.42 1.33
CA ILE A 67 8.31 -0.53 0.99
C ILE A 67 8.18 0.80 1.75
N SER A 68 7.56 0.75 2.92
CA SER A 68 7.37 1.90 3.81
C SER A 68 8.67 2.43 4.41
N GLU A 69 8.64 3.64 4.97
CA GLU A 69 9.77 4.23 5.71
C GLU A 69 11.07 4.35 4.87
N ASN A 70 10.93 4.69 3.59
CA ASN A 70 12.04 4.88 2.65
C ASN A 70 12.08 6.33 2.12
N GLN A 71 12.90 6.58 1.10
CA GLN A 71 13.11 7.91 0.50
C GLN A 71 12.52 8.00 -0.92
N LEU A 72 11.48 7.22 -1.20
CA LEU A 72 10.88 7.11 -2.52
C LEU A 72 9.98 8.33 -2.81
N LYS A 73 10.05 8.83 -4.04
CA LYS A 73 9.27 10.02 -4.47
C LYS A 73 8.85 9.99 -5.93
N ARG A 74 9.61 9.30 -6.79
CA ARG A 74 9.34 9.29 -8.24
C ARG A 74 8.26 8.25 -8.59
N PRO A 75 7.37 8.56 -9.55
CA PRO A 75 6.38 7.58 -10.01
C PRO A 75 6.99 6.43 -10.81
N GLN A 76 8.09 6.66 -11.55
CA GLN A 76 8.62 5.68 -12.50
C GLN A 76 9.10 4.38 -11.82
N PRO A 77 9.90 4.39 -10.74
CA PRO A 77 10.32 3.16 -10.07
C PRO A 77 9.14 2.37 -9.48
N ILE A 78 8.12 3.08 -8.97
CA ILE A 78 6.90 2.47 -8.43
C ILE A 78 6.09 1.82 -9.54
N ALA A 79 5.87 2.53 -10.65
CA ALA A 79 5.18 2.01 -11.81
C ALA A 79 5.89 0.78 -12.38
N LEU A 80 7.23 0.83 -12.49
CA LEU A 80 8.05 -0.28 -12.94
C LEU A 80 7.91 -1.50 -12.02
N LEU A 81 8.12 -1.33 -10.72
CA LEU A 81 7.96 -2.42 -9.75
C LEU A 81 6.57 -3.06 -9.84
N LEU A 82 5.52 -2.24 -9.79
CA LEU A 82 4.13 -2.71 -9.82
C LEU A 82 3.77 -3.37 -11.16
N GLY A 83 4.30 -2.87 -12.28
CA GLY A 83 4.14 -3.48 -13.59
C GLY A 83 4.75 -4.88 -13.64
N ARG A 84 6.02 -4.99 -13.22
CA ARG A 84 6.76 -6.26 -13.19
C ARG A 84 6.09 -7.28 -12.27
N LEU A 85 5.63 -6.86 -11.08
CA LEU A 85 4.89 -7.74 -10.17
C LEU A 85 3.55 -8.23 -10.77
N ARG A 86 2.87 -7.42 -11.60
CA ARG A 86 1.64 -7.85 -12.29
C ARG A 86 1.89 -8.85 -13.41
N GLU A 87 3.06 -8.81 -14.06
CA GLU A 87 3.46 -9.77 -15.11
C GLU A 87 3.69 -11.18 -14.55
N ALA A 88 4.07 -11.26 -13.27
CA ALA A 88 4.22 -12.52 -12.55
C ALA A 88 2.86 -13.13 -12.14
N PRO A 89 2.81 -14.42 -11.74
CA PRO A 89 1.61 -15.03 -11.18
C PRO A 89 1.34 -14.56 -9.75
N LEU A 90 1.40 -13.24 -9.50
CA LEU A 90 1.18 -12.61 -8.20
C LEU A 90 -0.14 -11.84 -8.18
N HIS A 91 -0.78 -11.82 -7.01
CA HIS A 91 -1.90 -10.95 -6.65
C HIS A 91 -1.47 -10.10 -5.46
N ILE A 92 -1.17 -8.82 -5.70
CA ILE A 92 -0.85 -7.89 -4.62
C ILE A 92 -2.13 -7.55 -3.86
N THR A 93 -2.29 -8.10 -2.66
CA THR A 93 -3.48 -7.89 -1.83
C THR A 93 -3.30 -6.73 -0.85
N SER A 94 -2.05 -6.44 -0.45
CA SER A 94 -1.68 -5.37 0.47
C SER A 94 -0.42 -4.65 0.00
N LEU A 95 -0.49 -3.32 -0.10
CA LEU A 95 0.61 -2.47 -0.51
C LEU A 95 0.84 -1.37 0.54
N ARG A 96 2.00 -1.40 1.19
CA ARG A 96 2.41 -0.46 2.23
C ARG A 96 3.51 0.46 1.72
N LEU A 97 3.19 1.74 1.68
CA LEU A 97 3.95 2.82 1.05
C LEU A 97 4.09 4.03 1.99
N HIS A 98 3.68 3.88 3.25
CA HIS A 98 3.64 4.96 4.23
C HIS A 98 5.04 5.47 4.58
N LYS A 99 5.12 6.73 5.03
CA LYS A 99 6.37 7.42 5.40
C LYS A 99 7.43 7.39 4.29
N ASN A 100 7.03 7.74 3.08
CA ASN A 100 7.93 8.05 1.97
C ASN A 100 7.81 9.55 1.64
N GLN A 101 8.25 9.97 0.46
CA GLN A 101 8.15 11.35 -0.05
C GLN A 101 7.21 11.42 -1.27
N PHE A 102 6.19 10.55 -1.31
CA PHE A 102 5.25 10.50 -2.42
C PHE A 102 4.32 11.71 -2.42
N SER A 103 4.00 12.23 -3.59
CA SER A 103 2.97 13.25 -3.80
C SER A 103 1.99 12.80 -4.88
N ASP A 104 1.08 13.68 -5.28
CA ASP A 104 0.03 13.40 -6.28
C ASP A 104 0.58 12.84 -7.59
N VAL A 105 1.84 13.11 -7.95
CA VAL A 105 2.48 12.54 -9.14
C VAL A 105 2.56 11.01 -9.09
N VAL A 106 2.64 10.41 -7.90
CA VAL A 106 2.66 8.95 -7.70
C VAL A 106 1.25 8.36 -7.66
N ALA A 107 0.22 9.17 -7.39
CA ALA A 107 -1.17 8.71 -7.38
C ALA A 107 -1.57 8.10 -8.73
N ALA A 108 -1.08 8.65 -9.85
CA ALA A 108 -1.33 8.11 -11.18
C ALA A 108 -0.80 6.68 -11.37
N ALA A 109 0.42 6.41 -10.94
CA ALA A 109 1.02 5.06 -11.03
C ALA A 109 0.26 4.04 -10.15
N LEU A 110 -0.15 4.47 -8.96
CA LEU A 110 -0.98 3.65 -8.06
C LEU A 110 -2.38 3.41 -8.62
N ALA A 111 -2.99 4.44 -9.23
CA ALA A 111 -4.29 4.34 -9.87
C ALA A 111 -4.26 3.37 -11.06
N GLU A 112 -3.25 3.47 -11.92
CA GLU A 112 -3.02 2.50 -12.98
C GLU A 112 -2.90 1.08 -12.40
N HIS A 113 -2.13 0.90 -11.32
CA HIS A 113 -2.04 -0.41 -10.68
C HIS A 113 -3.39 -0.93 -10.17
N ILE A 114 -4.19 -0.11 -9.49
CA ILE A 114 -5.53 -0.49 -9.02
C ILE A 114 -6.40 -0.94 -10.20
N ALA A 115 -6.41 -0.18 -11.29
CA ALA A 115 -7.22 -0.49 -12.47
C ALA A 115 -6.76 -1.78 -13.18
N GLN A 116 -5.45 -1.93 -13.42
CA GLN A 116 -4.89 -3.08 -14.13
C GLN A 116 -5.01 -4.36 -13.31
N ALA A 117 -4.78 -4.27 -11.99
CA ALA A 117 -4.94 -5.41 -11.09
C ALA A 117 -6.40 -5.86 -11.01
N ALA A 118 -7.36 -4.92 -10.97
CA ALA A 118 -8.79 -5.22 -11.08
C ALA A 118 -9.17 -5.90 -12.40
N ALA A 119 -8.69 -5.39 -13.54
CA ALA A 119 -8.95 -5.98 -14.86
C ALA A 119 -8.42 -7.43 -14.99
N ALA A 120 -7.37 -7.76 -14.25
CA ALA A 120 -6.83 -9.12 -14.15
C ALA A 120 -7.53 -10.01 -13.10
N ASN A 121 -8.64 -9.55 -12.49
CA ASN A 121 -9.33 -10.20 -11.36
C ASN A 121 -8.45 -10.39 -10.12
N ARG A 122 -7.50 -9.46 -9.88
CA ARG A 122 -6.55 -9.46 -8.77
C ARG A 122 -6.58 -8.12 -8.02
N PRO A 123 -7.74 -7.69 -7.47
CA PRO A 123 -7.87 -6.35 -6.91
C PRO A 123 -7.03 -6.12 -5.65
N LEU A 124 -6.47 -4.91 -5.50
CA LEU A 124 -5.72 -4.50 -4.32
C LEU A 124 -6.67 -4.25 -3.14
N MET A 125 -6.52 -4.96 -2.03
CA MET A 125 -7.47 -4.80 -0.92
C MET A 125 -7.03 -3.78 0.15
N GLN A 126 -5.74 -3.47 0.21
CA GLN A 126 -5.20 -2.52 1.19
C GLN A 126 -4.12 -1.64 0.56
N LEU A 127 -4.25 -0.33 0.74
CA LEU A 127 -3.26 0.66 0.32
C LEU A 127 -2.95 1.60 1.48
N HIS A 128 -1.70 1.59 1.94
CA HIS A 128 -1.25 2.40 3.06
C HIS A 128 -0.24 3.45 2.63
N LEU A 129 -0.65 4.72 2.63
CA LEU A 129 0.06 5.90 2.15
C LEU A 129 0.24 6.98 3.23
N SER A 130 0.01 6.70 4.51
CA SER A 130 0.10 7.71 5.56
C SER A 130 1.50 8.32 5.65
N GLY A 131 1.65 9.57 6.07
CA GLY A 131 2.99 10.15 6.26
C GLY A 131 3.74 10.46 4.95
N ASN A 132 3.03 10.66 3.85
CA ASN A 132 3.56 11.14 2.57
C ASN A 132 3.17 12.62 2.36
N SER A 133 3.11 13.08 1.12
CA SER A 133 2.76 14.46 0.71
C SER A 133 1.62 14.49 -0.32
N PHE A 134 0.64 13.60 -0.19
CA PHE A 134 -0.56 13.64 -1.04
C PHE A 134 -1.49 14.79 -0.65
N THR A 135 -2.04 15.45 -1.66
CA THR A 135 -3.13 16.41 -1.47
C THR A 135 -4.49 15.73 -1.68
N SER A 136 -5.58 16.50 -1.48
CA SER A 136 -6.93 16.02 -1.82
C SER A 136 -7.08 15.58 -3.27
N ALA A 137 -6.34 16.16 -4.22
CA ALA A 137 -6.41 15.77 -5.62
C ALA A 137 -5.83 14.36 -5.87
N GLY A 138 -4.67 14.06 -5.28
CA GLY A 138 -4.08 12.72 -5.36
C GLY A 138 -4.94 11.66 -4.68
N ILE A 139 -5.49 11.96 -3.50
CA ILE A 139 -6.38 11.04 -2.78
C ILE A 139 -7.68 10.80 -3.56
N GLN A 140 -8.29 11.86 -4.10
CA GLN A 140 -9.49 11.76 -4.95
C GLN A 140 -9.23 10.85 -6.15
N THR A 141 -8.08 10.97 -6.81
CA THR A 141 -7.70 10.10 -7.93
C THR A 141 -7.75 8.62 -7.55
N LEU A 142 -7.26 8.26 -6.36
CA LEU A 142 -7.26 6.88 -5.86
C LEU A 142 -8.68 6.39 -5.49
N ILE A 143 -9.54 7.27 -5.01
CA ILE A 143 -10.94 6.94 -4.70
C ILE A 143 -11.72 6.71 -6.00
N GLU A 144 -11.59 7.62 -6.96
CA GLU A 144 -12.28 7.53 -8.24
C GLU A 144 -11.87 6.28 -9.02
N VAL A 145 -10.59 5.93 -9.04
CA VAL A 145 -10.14 4.73 -9.76
C VAL A 145 -10.61 3.44 -9.09
N ALA A 146 -10.68 3.41 -7.75
CA ALA A 146 -11.25 2.28 -7.03
C ALA A 146 -12.74 2.11 -7.36
N HIS A 147 -13.50 3.21 -7.49
CA HIS A 147 -14.87 3.16 -7.97
C HIS A 147 -14.96 2.66 -9.43
N LYS A 148 -14.22 3.30 -10.34
CA LYS A 148 -14.30 3.08 -11.79
C LYS A 148 -13.84 1.69 -12.22
N CYS A 149 -12.92 1.06 -11.49
CA CYS A 149 -12.40 -0.26 -11.85
C CYS A 149 -13.40 -1.40 -11.59
N GLY A 150 -14.48 -1.15 -10.84
CA GLY A 150 -15.57 -2.11 -10.62
C GLY A 150 -15.22 -3.30 -9.74
N ALA A 151 -14.04 -3.32 -9.12
CA ALA A 151 -13.62 -4.41 -8.23
C ALA A 151 -14.17 -4.30 -6.81
N TYR A 152 -14.68 -3.12 -6.43
CA TYR A 152 -15.28 -2.86 -5.12
C TYR A 152 -16.72 -2.38 -5.29
N PRO A 153 -17.64 -2.70 -4.36
CA PRO A 153 -17.44 -3.63 -3.25
C PRO A 153 -17.23 -5.06 -3.76
N ARG A 154 -16.29 -5.77 -3.13
CA ARG A 154 -15.98 -7.15 -3.43
C ARG A 154 -17.20 -8.03 -3.18
N PRO A 155 -17.56 -8.94 -4.12
CA PRO A 155 -18.69 -9.85 -3.94
C PRO A 155 -18.56 -10.72 -2.69
N LYS A 156 -19.69 -11.03 -2.04
CA LYS A 156 -19.71 -11.83 -0.79
C LYS A 156 -19.23 -13.26 -0.97
N ASP A 157 -19.35 -13.78 -2.19
CA ASP A 157 -18.96 -15.11 -2.63
C ASP A 157 -17.53 -15.14 -3.21
N ALA A 158 -16.81 -14.01 -3.22
CA ALA A 158 -15.43 -13.96 -3.69
C ALA A 158 -14.52 -14.89 -2.84
N PRO A 159 -13.56 -15.61 -3.47
CA PRO A 159 -12.71 -16.57 -2.76
C PRO A 159 -11.84 -15.89 -1.69
N ARG A 160 -11.87 -16.34 -0.44
CA ARG A 160 -11.11 -15.69 0.65
C ARG A 160 -9.63 -15.47 0.30
N LEU A 161 -9.11 -14.31 0.68
CA LEU A 161 -7.69 -13.98 0.52
C LEU A 161 -6.95 -14.31 1.80
N ALA A 162 -6.15 -15.37 1.76
CA ALA A 162 -5.43 -15.90 2.92
C ALA A 162 -4.49 -14.86 3.54
N SER A 163 -3.79 -14.09 2.70
CA SER A 163 -2.85 -13.02 3.06
C SER A 163 -3.45 -11.90 3.90
N LEU A 164 -4.79 -11.73 3.85
CA LEU A 164 -5.52 -10.72 4.63
C LEU A 164 -6.00 -11.25 6.00
N GLY A 165 -5.82 -12.55 6.24
CA GLY A 165 -6.13 -13.23 7.50
C GLY A 165 -7.61 -13.15 7.88
N ALA A 166 -7.89 -13.23 9.19
CA ALA A 166 -9.26 -13.21 9.72
C ALA A 166 -10.07 -11.96 9.34
N ALA A 167 -9.38 -10.84 9.05
CA ALA A 167 -10.02 -9.60 8.65
C ALA A 167 -10.57 -9.62 7.22
N ASP A 168 -10.18 -10.57 6.36
CA ASP A 168 -10.65 -10.66 4.97
C ASP A 168 -12.18 -10.71 4.88
N SER A 169 -12.83 -11.45 5.79
CA SER A 169 -14.28 -11.63 5.81
C SER A 169 -15.09 -10.33 5.96
N TRP A 170 -14.43 -9.23 6.38
CA TRP A 170 -15.05 -7.92 6.55
C TRP A 170 -14.60 -6.90 5.49
N ARG A 171 -13.74 -7.31 4.54
CA ARG A 171 -13.14 -6.42 3.53
C ARG A 171 -13.88 -6.54 2.20
N SER A 172 -14.92 -5.74 2.04
CA SER A 172 -15.58 -5.52 0.75
C SER A 172 -15.00 -4.32 -0.01
N ALA A 173 -14.54 -3.28 0.67
CA ALA A 173 -13.98 -2.08 0.06
C ALA A 173 -12.45 -2.10 0.01
N LEU A 174 -11.85 -1.27 -0.85
CA LEU A 174 -10.43 -0.92 -0.75
C LEU A 174 -10.19 -0.21 0.59
N TRP A 175 -9.32 -0.76 1.43
CA TRP A 175 -8.91 -0.08 2.66
C TRP A 175 -7.78 0.91 2.37
N LEU A 176 -8.12 2.20 2.36
CA LEU A 176 -7.20 3.29 2.05
C LEU A 176 -6.78 4.04 3.32
N ARG A 177 -5.47 4.07 3.59
CA ARG A 177 -4.88 4.81 4.70
C ARG A 177 -4.06 5.96 4.14
N VAL A 178 -4.52 7.19 4.34
CA VAL A 178 -3.87 8.42 3.85
C VAL A 178 -3.78 9.48 4.95
N GLU A 179 -3.87 9.09 6.22
CA GLU A 179 -3.68 9.98 7.36
C GLU A 179 -2.25 10.56 7.41
N HIS A 180 -2.06 11.64 8.17
CA HIS A 180 -0.73 12.19 8.47
C HIS A 180 0.09 12.69 7.26
N GLN A 181 -0.56 13.15 6.18
CA GLN A 181 0.15 13.79 5.06
C GLN A 181 0.90 15.05 5.52
N ARG A 182 1.95 15.42 4.78
CA ARG A 182 2.79 16.59 4.99
C ARG A 182 2.94 17.36 3.66
N PRO A 183 2.28 18.52 3.50
CA PRO A 183 1.37 19.16 4.46
C PRO A 183 0.10 18.36 4.73
N ALA A 184 -0.57 18.65 5.84
CA ALA A 184 -1.83 18.00 6.20
C ALA A 184 -2.95 18.33 5.19
N VAL A 185 -3.85 17.37 4.95
CA VAL A 185 -5.02 17.55 4.09
C VAL A 185 -6.07 18.36 4.85
N LEU A 186 -6.21 19.65 4.51
CA LEU A 186 -7.05 20.58 5.27
C LEU A 186 -8.55 20.43 4.96
N ASP A 187 -8.91 19.97 3.77
CA ASP A 187 -10.29 19.81 3.30
C ASP A 187 -10.76 18.35 3.31
N ALA A 188 -10.24 17.52 4.22
CA ALA A 188 -10.48 16.08 4.24
C ALA A 188 -11.98 15.69 4.27
N GLU A 189 -12.79 16.35 5.10
CA GLU A 189 -14.24 16.09 5.12
C GLU A 189 -14.92 16.47 3.81
N GLU A 190 -14.54 17.62 3.25
CA GLU A 190 -15.12 18.12 2.01
C GLU A 190 -14.74 17.25 0.82
N LEU A 191 -13.50 16.74 0.79
CA LEU A 191 -13.05 15.73 -0.16
C LEU A 191 -13.97 14.50 -0.14
N LEU A 192 -14.29 13.96 1.05
CA LEU A 192 -15.15 12.78 1.15
C LEU A 192 -16.58 13.08 0.66
N ARG A 193 -17.13 14.24 1.02
CA ARG A 193 -18.46 14.67 0.51
C ARG A 193 -18.46 14.83 -1.01
N ARG A 194 -17.41 15.42 -1.60
CA ARG A 194 -17.28 15.54 -3.06
C ARG A 194 -17.22 14.18 -3.74
N CYS A 195 -16.44 13.23 -3.20
CA CYS A 195 -16.37 11.87 -3.74
C CYS A 195 -17.74 11.18 -3.70
N GLU A 196 -18.45 11.27 -2.58
CA GLU A 196 -19.80 10.72 -2.44
C GLU A 196 -20.78 11.36 -3.43
N ALA A 197 -20.76 12.69 -3.56
CA ALA A 197 -21.61 13.43 -4.50
C ALA A 197 -21.31 13.09 -5.97
N GLN A 198 -20.09 12.65 -6.28
CA GLN A 198 -19.70 12.17 -7.60
C GLN A 198 -20.01 10.68 -7.82
N GLY A 199 -20.71 10.03 -6.88
CA GLY A 199 -21.05 8.63 -6.99
C GLY A 199 -19.87 7.69 -6.74
N CYS A 200 -18.87 8.12 -5.98
CA CYS A 200 -17.77 7.26 -5.49
C CYS A 200 -17.98 6.97 -3.99
N PRO A 201 -18.75 5.93 -3.62
CA PRO A 201 -19.11 5.66 -2.23
C PRO A 201 -17.89 5.49 -1.31
N VAL A 202 -17.65 6.48 -0.47
CA VAL A 202 -16.50 6.50 0.44
C VAL A 202 -16.97 6.65 1.87
N THR A 203 -16.36 5.87 2.76
CA THR A 203 -16.81 5.82 4.15
C THR A 203 -15.63 5.80 5.10
N ILE A 204 -15.82 6.35 6.30
CA ILE A 204 -14.99 6.09 7.45
C ILE A 204 -15.78 5.21 8.38
N VAL A 205 -15.24 4.02 8.64
CA VAL A 205 -15.89 3.06 9.53
C VAL A 205 -15.18 3.11 10.87
N PRO A 206 -15.90 3.30 11.99
CA PRO A 206 -15.33 3.18 13.32
C PRO A 206 -14.67 1.83 13.55
N LYS A 207 -13.77 1.77 14.53
CA LYS A 207 -13.08 0.53 14.87
C LYS A 207 -14.13 -0.55 15.21
N PHE A 208 -14.02 -1.72 14.57
CA PHE A 208 -14.88 -2.90 14.74
C PHE A 208 -16.29 -2.84 14.12
N GLU A 209 -16.62 -1.80 13.36
CA GLU A 209 -17.86 -1.78 12.59
C GLU A 209 -17.67 -2.38 11.19
N ARG A 210 -18.77 -2.84 10.59
CA ARG A 210 -18.76 -3.39 9.23
C ARG A 210 -18.79 -2.28 8.20
N VAL A 211 -18.06 -2.48 7.12
CA VAL A 211 -18.11 -1.62 5.95
C VAL A 211 -19.52 -1.69 5.33
N PRO A 212 -20.18 -0.54 5.06
CA PRO A 212 -21.42 -0.50 4.30
C PRO A 212 -21.31 -1.31 3.00
N PRO A 213 -22.33 -2.11 2.64
CA PRO A 213 -22.24 -3.02 1.49
C PRO A 213 -21.99 -2.35 0.13
N HIS A 214 -22.28 -1.06 0.00
CA HIS A 214 -22.12 -0.27 -1.23
C HIS A 214 -20.81 0.54 -1.26
N ALA A 215 -20.05 0.57 -0.16
CA ALA A 215 -18.83 1.35 -0.11
C ALA A 215 -17.75 0.75 -1.02
N VAL A 216 -17.12 1.58 -1.84
CA VAL A 216 -16.01 1.18 -2.70
C VAL A 216 -14.66 1.42 -2.03
N VAL A 217 -14.57 2.46 -1.20
CA VAL A 217 -13.40 2.78 -0.40
C VAL A 217 -13.78 2.92 1.07
N GLN A 218 -13.03 2.20 1.92
CA GLN A 218 -13.03 2.40 3.36
C GLN A 218 -11.78 3.20 3.74
N MET A 219 -11.97 4.40 4.24
CA MET A 219 -10.92 5.24 4.78
C MET A 219 -10.60 4.85 6.22
N HIS A 220 -9.33 4.97 6.61
CA HIS A 220 -8.94 4.82 8.02
C HIS A 220 -9.52 5.97 8.88
N PHE A 221 -9.97 5.66 10.10
CA PHE A 221 -10.57 6.65 11.02
C PHE A 221 -9.64 7.82 11.36
N GLY A 222 -8.32 7.61 11.33
CA GLY A 222 -7.32 8.64 11.54
C GLY A 222 -7.25 9.70 10.43
N PHE A 223 -7.95 9.51 9.30
CA PHE A 223 -7.91 10.45 8.18
C PHE A 223 -8.52 11.82 8.51
N LEU A 224 -9.58 11.85 9.32
CA LEU A 224 -10.20 13.10 9.79
C LEU A 224 -9.59 13.62 11.09
N GLN A 225 -8.66 12.89 11.69
CA GLN A 225 -8.07 13.33 12.94
C GLN A 225 -7.05 14.45 12.67
N PRO A 226 -7.09 15.55 13.45
CA PRO A 226 -6.09 16.59 13.32
C PRO A 226 -4.70 15.99 13.54
N TYR A 227 -3.73 16.43 12.73
CA TYR A 227 -2.34 16.06 12.94
C TYR A 227 -1.93 16.59 14.33
N PRO A 228 -1.37 15.78 15.24
CA PRO A 228 -0.86 16.31 16.49
C PRO A 228 0.30 17.24 16.16
N THR A 229 0.01 18.54 16.17
CA THR A 229 1.01 19.60 16.16
C THR A 229 1.76 19.47 17.49
N ASP A 230 2.99 18.99 17.43
CA ASP A 230 3.95 18.94 18.53
C ASP A 230 3.70 17.91 19.64
N ALA A 231 3.96 16.63 19.36
CA ALA A 231 4.52 15.76 20.38
C ALA A 231 6.05 15.93 20.35
N LYS A 232 6.56 16.87 21.17
CA LYS A 232 7.97 16.90 21.59
C LYS A 232 8.43 15.49 21.90
N GLY A 233 9.63 15.14 21.43
CA GLY A 233 10.29 13.89 21.79
C GLY A 233 10.44 13.79 23.30
N GLU A 234 9.63 12.94 23.93
CA GLU A 234 9.97 12.40 25.23
C GLU A 234 10.88 11.21 25.00
N GLY A 235 12.18 11.50 25.00
CA GLY A 235 13.20 10.49 25.21
C GLY A 235 12.87 9.75 26.50
N LYS A 236 12.58 8.46 26.41
CA LYS A 236 12.54 7.57 27.57
C LYS A 236 13.95 7.48 28.16
N GLY A 237 14.25 8.38 29.08
CA GLY A 237 15.37 8.26 29.99
C GLY A 237 15.23 6.94 30.76
N LYS A 238 16.18 6.03 30.57
CA LYS A 238 16.35 4.84 31.40
C LYS A 238 16.61 5.29 32.83
N GLY A 239 15.61 5.15 33.70
CA GLY A 239 15.82 5.18 35.15
C GLY A 239 16.58 3.94 35.59
N THR A 240 17.89 4.08 35.80
CA THR A 240 18.68 3.14 36.60
C THR A 240 18.38 3.39 38.07
N GLY A 241 17.86 2.39 38.77
CA GLY A 241 17.61 2.51 40.21
C GLY A 241 17.07 1.24 40.86
N LYS A 242 17.95 0.27 41.11
CA LYS A 242 17.95 -0.64 42.28
C LYS A 242 19.43 -1.01 42.49
N GLY A 243 20.10 -0.67 43.60
CA GLY A 243 19.63 -0.61 44.97
C GLY A 243 19.82 -1.97 45.63
N LYS A 244 21.05 -2.26 46.05
CA LYS A 244 21.41 -3.02 47.25
C LYS A 244 22.71 -2.44 47.80
#